data_AF-B0CCE2-F1
#
_entry.id   AF-B0CCE2-F1
#
_cell.length_a   1.000
_cell.length_b   1.000
_cell.length_c   1.000
_cell.angle_alpha   90.00
_cell.angle_beta   90.00
_cell.angle_gamma   90.00
#
_symmetry.space_group_name_H-M   'P 1'
#
loop_
_entity.id
_entity.type
_entity.pdbx_description
1 polymer ?
#
loop_
_entity_poly.entity_id
_entity_poly.type
_entity_poly.pdbx_seq_one_letter_code
_entity_poly.pdbx_strand_id
1 'polypeptide(L)'
;MVGLQLYIVTPIGTDLITLLNLPSLNIGVDKLQALPKVYLLLLGIVSGCVEELFYRGYATERLGALTGKIELGGCLTLIAFALSHLPFWGLGGVFFTLFGGSIFTVFYLWRRDLLANMMAHAAVASIQLLSI
;
A
#
# COMPACT_ATOMS: atom_id res chain seq x y z
N MET A 1 7.56 11.81 -0.17
CA MET A 1 6.94 10.48 -0.06
C MET A 1 6.72 9.84 -1.42
N VAL A 2 5.96 10.44 -2.34
CA VAL A 2 5.69 9.88 -3.69
C VAL A 2 6.96 9.50 -4.45
N GLY A 3 7.93 10.43 -4.58
CA GLY A 3 9.20 10.14 -5.28
C GLY A 3 10.03 9.01 -4.63
N LEU A 4 10.10 8.97 -3.29
CA LEU A 4 10.75 7.87 -2.56
C LEU A 4 10.09 6.54 -2.91
N GLN A 5 8.76 6.51 -2.94
CA GLN A 5 8.00 5.30 -3.24
C GLN A 5 8.26 4.81 -4.67
N LEU A 6 8.20 5.71 -5.66
CA LEU A 6 8.34 5.36 -7.07
C LEU A 6 9.77 4.99 -7.47
N TYR A 7 10.77 5.74 -7.00
CA TYR A 7 12.14 5.61 -7.50
C TYR A 7 13.05 4.71 -6.65
N ILE A 8 12.64 4.38 -5.43
CA ILE A 8 13.46 3.58 -4.50
C ILE A 8 12.67 2.38 -4.02
N VAL A 9 11.51 2.59 -3.41
CA VAL A 9 10.77 1.51 -2.74
C VAL A 9 10.19 0.51 -3.74
N THR A 10 9.63 0.99 -4.85
CA THR A 10 9.06 0.11 -5.89
C THR A 10 10.13 -0.77 -6.56
N PRO A 11 11.24 -0.24 -7.09
CA PRO A 11 12.30 -1.08 -7.68
C PRO A 11 12.85 -2.11 -6.68
N ILE A 12 13.16 -1.68 -5.46
CA ILE A 12 13.66 -2.60 -4.42
C ILE A 12 12.61 -3.67 -4.09
N GLY A 13 11.34 -3.29 -4.00
CA GLY A 13 10.25 -4.24 -3.74
C GLY A 13 10.13 -5.31 -4.82
N THR A 14 10.21 -4.92 -6.10
CA THR A 14 10.18 -5.87 -7.22
C THR A 14 11.42 -6.75 -7.30
N ASP A 15 12.60 -6.18 -7.00
CA ASP A 15 13.86 -6.92 -6.97
C ASP A 15 13.87 -7.96 -5.85
N LEU A 16 13.33 -7.60 -4.67
CA LEU A 16 13.19 -8.54 -3.55
C LEU A 16 12.23 -9.68 -3.85
N ILE A 17 11.09 -9.41 -4.51
CA ILE A 17 10.15 -10.46 -4.95
C ILE A 17 10.86 -11.45 -5.88
N THR A 18 11.65 -10.93 -6.82
CA THR A 18 12.42 -11.73 -7.77
C THR A 18 13.52 -12.54 -7.07
N LEU A 19 14.29 -11.89 -6.20
CA LEU A 19 15.37 -12.52 -5.41
C LEU A 19 14.86 -13.64 -4.51
N LEU A 20 13.69 -13.45 -3.89
CA LEU A 20 13.05 -14.42 -3.01
C LEU A 20 12.24 -15.49 -3.78
N ASN A 21 12.26 -15.46 -5.11
CA ASN A 21 11.50 -16.35 -5.99
C ASN A 21 10.00 -16.41 -5.62
N LEU A 22 9.44 -15.26 -5.24
CA LEU A 22 8.03 -15.14 -4.89
C LEU A 22 7.17 -15.01 -6.16
N PRO A 23 5.91 -15.47 -6.15
CA PRO A 23 4.99 -15.28 -7.27
C PRO A 23 4.87 -13.79 -7.63
N SER A 24 5.07 -13.47 -8.91
CA SER A 24 4.99 -12.10 -9.42
C SER A 24 3.58 -11.49 -9.28
N LEU A 25 3.50 -10.17 -9.49
CA LEU A 25 2.25 -9.41 -9.45
C LEU A 25 1.33 -9.67 -10.67
N ASN A 26 1.75 -10.50 -11.62
CA ASN A 26 1.10 -10.68 -12.92
C ASN A 26 -0.37 -11.12 -12.80
N ILE A 27 -0.72 -11.91 -11.77
CA ILE A 27 -2.11 -12.34 -11.54
C ILE A 27 -3.08 -11.15 -11.45
N GLY A 28 -2.66 -10.07 -10.79
CA GLY A 28 -3.45 -8.85 -10.66
C GLY A 28 -3.32 -7.94 -11.88
N VAL A 29 -2.09 -7.78 -12.40
CA VAL A 29 -1.81 -6.96 -13.58
C VAL A 29 -2.60 -7.44 -14.79
N ASP A 30 -2.64 -8.76 -15.03
CA ASP A 30 -3.30 -9.35 -16.19
C ASP A 30 -4.82 -9.06 -16.21
N LYS A 31 -5.43 -8.92 -15.03
CA LYS A 31 -6.84 -8.58 -14.88
C LYS A 31 -7.12 -7.08 -15.08
N LEU A 32 -6.15 -6.22 -14.78
CA LEU A 32 -6.32 -4.77 -14.79
C LEU A 32 -5.86 -4.12 -16.11
N GLN A 33 -4.90 -4.71 -16.82
CA GLN A 33 -4.35 -4.14 -18.07
C GLN A 33 -5.40 -3.92 -19.17
N ALA A 34 -6.47 -4.71 -19.16
CA ALA A 34 -7.56 -4.61 -20.13
C ALA A 34 -8.59 -3.51 -19.80
N LEU A 35 -8.49 -2.88 -18.62
CA LEU A 35 -9.46 -1.87 -18.18
C LEU A 35 -9.13 -0.48 -18.72
N PRO A 36 -10.13 0.40 -18.90
CA PRO A 36 -9.89 1.78 -19.32
C PRO A 36 -8.99 2.55 -18.35
N LYS A 37 -8.06 3.35 -18.86
CA LYS A 37 -7.12 4.15 -18.03
C LYS A 37 -7.84 5.08 -17.05
N VAL A 38 -9.01 5.64 -17.42
CA VAL A 38 -9.83 6.45 -16.50
C VAL A 38 -10.31 5.63 -15.30
N TYR A 39 -10.70 4.36 -15.52
CA TYR A 39 -11.08 3.46 -14.43
C TYR A 39 -9.89 3.18 -13.50
N LEU A 40 -8.70 2.94 -14.06
CA LEU A 40 -7.48 2.70 -13.28
C LEU A 40 -7.06 3.93 -12.46
N LEU A 41 -7.23 5.14 -13.01
CA LEU A 41 -7.01 6.38 -12.28
C LEU A 41 -7.99 6.52 -11.10
N LEU A 42 -9.29 6.32 -11.34
CA LEU A 42 -10.29 6.38 -10.28
C LEU A 42 -10.05 5.31 -9.22
N LEU A 43 -9.66 4.10 -9.63
CA LEU A 43 -9.30 3.02 -8.74
C LEU A 43 -8.13 3.43 -7.83
N GLY A 44 -7.06 3.98 -8.37
CA GLY A 44 -5.90 4.42 -7.59
C GLY A 44 -6.22 5.56 -6.62
N ILE A 45 -7.03 6.52 -7.03
CA ILE A 45 -7.49 7.62 -6.15
C ILE A 45 -8.33 7.08 -5.00
N VAL A 46 -9.35 6.27 -5.32
CA VAL A 46 -10.29 5.75 -4.32
C VAL A 46 -9.58 4.78 -3.38
N SER A 47 -8.78 3.84 -3.92
CA SER A 47 -8.07 2.87 -3.09
C SER A 47 -7.11 3.57 -2.15
N GLY A 48 -6.27 4.49 -2.65
CA GLY A 48 -5.30 5.21 -1.81
C GLY A 48 -5.97 5.99 -0.68
N CYS A 49 -7.09 6.66 -0.95
CA CYS A 49 -7.82 7.40 0.09
C CYS A 49 -8.51 6.47 1.11
N VAL A 50 -9.23 5.45 0.63
CA VAL A 50 -10.03 4.55 1.48
C VAL A 50 -9.13 3.66 2.33
N GLU A 51 -8.06 3.13 1.77
CA GLU A 51 -7.10 2.29 2.49
C GLU A 51 -6.42 3.09 3.61
N GLU A 52 -5.97 4.32 3.33
CA GLU A 52 -5.38 5.16 4.36
C GLU A 52 -6.38 5.54 5.45
N LEU A 53 -7.62 5.90 5.09
CA LEU A 53 -8.67 6.18 6.06
C LEU A 53 -8.88 4.99 7.00
N PHE A 54 -9.03 3.80 6.43
CA PHE A 54 -9.38 2.60 7.18
C PHE A 54 -8.20 2.10 8.02
N TYR A 55 -7.03 1.90 7.41
CA TYR A 55 -5.90 1.26 8.07
C TYR A 55 -5.12 2.25 8.96
N ARG A 56 -4.81 3.45 8.47
CA ARG A 56 -4.00 4.42 9.23
C ARG A 56 -4.88 5.31 10.09
N GLY A 57 -5.94 5.87 9.51
CA GLY A 57 -6.84 6.80 10.21
C GLY A 57 -7.72 6.15 11.28
N TYR A 58 -8.17 4.90 11.08
CA TYR A 58 -9.08 4.23 12.01
C TYR A 58 -8.42 3.06 12.76
N ALA A 59 -8.05 1.99 12.06
CA ALA A 59 -7.62 0.74 12.70
C ALA A 59 -6.34 0.90 13.54
N THR A 60 -5.35 1.64 13.04
CA THR A 60 -4.13 1.97 13.80
C THR A 60 -4.45 2.70 15.11
N GLU A 61 -5.32 3.72 15.07
CA GLU A 61 -5.73 4.46 16.28
C GLU A 61 -6.50 3.59 17.27
N ARG A 62 -7.43 2.76 16.78
CA ARG A 62 -8.26 1.89 17.63
C ARG A 62 -7.42 0.81 18.31
N LEU A 63 -6.54 0.14 17.57
CA LEU A 63 -5.63 -0.85 18.13
C LEU A 63 -4.58 -0.21 19.03
N GLY A 64 -4.10 0.99 18.69
CA GLY A 64 -3.22 1.78 19.55
C GLY A 64 -3.88 2.10 20.90
N ALA A 65 -5.13 2.55 20.88
CA ALA A 65 -5.91 2.81 22.10
C ALA A 65 -6.17 1.54 22.92
N LEU A 66 -6.47 0.41 22.26
CA LEU A 66 -6.72 -0.87 22.93
C LEU A 66 -5.45 -1.43 23.60
N THR A 67 -4.29 -1.25 22.96
CA THR A 67 -3.00 -1.81 23.43
C THR A 67 -2.18 -0.82 24.27
N GLY A 68 -2.56 0.45 24.29
CA GLY A 68 -1.79 1.55 24.88
C GLY A 68 -0.52 1.92 24.11
N LYS A 69 -0.31 1.39 22.89
CA LYS A 69 0.89 1.60 22.06
C LYS A 69 0.53 1.82 20.60
N ILE A 70 0.63 3.05 20.12
CA ILE A 70 0.24 3.40 18.75
C ILE A 70 1.11 2.70 17.70
N GLU A 71 2.37 2.46 18.01
CA GLU A 71 3.33 1.73 17.18
C GLU A 71 2.90 0.27 16.98
N LEU A 72 2.41 -0.37 18.05
CA LEU A 72 1.87 -1.72 17.97
C LEU A 72 0.59 -1.75 17.12
N GLY A 73 -0.28 -0.75 17.28
CA GLY A 73 -1.47 -0.57 16.44
C GLY A 73 -1.12 -0.43 14.95
N GLY A 74 -0.07 0.34 14.64
CA GLY A 74 0.45 0.52 13.28
C GLY A 74 1.05 -0.76 12.70
N CYS A 75 1.86 -1.50 13.48
CA CYS A 75 2.43 -2.77 13.05
C CYS A 75 1.36 -3.83 12.76
N LEU A 76 0.40 -4.02 13.66
CA LEU A 76 -0.69 -4.99 13.49
C LEU A 76 -1.54 -4.66 12.27
N THR A 77 -1.83 -3.37 12.10
CA THR A 77 -2.63 -2.89 10.97
C THR A 77 -1.88 -3.01 9.65
N LEU A 78 -0.57 -2.74 9.61
CA LEU A 78 0.26 -2.94 8.42
C LEU A 78 0.25 -4.42 7.97
N ILE A 79 0.34 -5.36 8.92
CA ILE A 79 0.24 -6.80 8.61
C ILE A 79 -1.13 -7.13 8.03
N ALA A 80 -2.21 -6.65 8.65
CA ALA A 80 -3.58 -6.87 8.15
C ALA A 80 -3.80 -6.27 6.75
N PHE A 81 -3.24 -5.09 6.49
CA PHE A 81 -3.25 -4.42 5.18
C PHE A 81 -2.50 -5.24 4.12
N ALA A 82 -1.30 -5.72 4.42
CA ALA A 82 -0.56 -6.56 3.49
C ALA A 82 -1.31 -7.86 3.18
N LEU A 83 -1.85 -8.54 4.19
CA LEU A 83 -2.57 -9.80 4.02
C LEU A 83 -3.87 -9.64 3.23
N SER A 84 -4.55 -8.50 3.31
CA SER A 84 -5.78 -8.27 2.53
C SER A 84 -5.54 -8.25 1.02
N HIS A 85 -4.29 -8.09 0.58
CA HIS A 85 -3.90 -8.11 -0.84
C HIS A 85 -3.70 -9.52 -1.39
N LEU A 86 -3.60 -10.54 -0.53
CA LEU A 86 -3.34 -11.93 -0.93
C LEU A 86 -4.32 -12.46 -2.01
N PRO A 87 -5.65 -12.25 -1.92
CA PRO A 87 -6.59 -12.83 -2.87
C PRO A 87 -6.46 -12.29 -4.30
N PHE A 88 -6.06 -11.01 -4.44
CA PHE A 88 -5.98 -10.35 -5.74
C PHE A 88 -4.57 -10.41 -6.33
N TRP A 89 -3.55 -10.15 -5.49
CA TRP A 89 -2.17 -9.98 -5.92
C TRP A 89 -1.26 -11.18 -5.60
N GLY A 90 -1.74 -12.17 -4.85
CA GLY A 90 -0.93 -13.31 -4.41
C GLY A 90 0.16 -12.94 -3.40
N LEU A 91 1.07 -13.88 -3.14
CA LEU A 91 2.10 -13.71 -2.10
C LEU A 91 3.11 -12.60 -2.43
N GLY A 92 3.55 -12.46 -3.68
CA GLY A 92 4.40 -11.32 -4.06
C GLY A 92 3.71 -9.99 -3.83
N GLY A 93 2.40 -9.92 -4.06
CA GLY A 93 1.56 -8.77 -3.69
C GLY A 93 1.60 -8.45 -2.21
N VAL A 94 1.41 -9.45 -1.35
CA VAL A 94 1.50 -9.27 0.11
C VAL A 94 2.85 -8.69 0.50
N PHE A 95 3.95 -9.23 -0.02
CA PHE A 95 5.30 -8.73 0.28
C PHE A 95 5.54 -7.32 -0.26
N PHE A 96 5.11 -7.04 -1.50
CA PHE A 96 5.20 -5.71 -2.09
C PHE A 96 4.46 -4.66 -1.25
N THR A 97 3.21 -4.97 -0.89
CA THR A 97 2.35 -4.12 -0.08
C THR A 97 2.87 -3.96 1.34
N LEU A 98 3.46 -5.01 1.94
CA LEU A 98 4.09 -4.91 3.25
C LEU A 98 5.25 -3.92 3.24
N PHE A 99 6.13 -4.03 2.24
CA PHE A 99 7.28 -3.15 2.10
C PHE A 99 6.86 -1.70 1.80
N GLY A 100 6.02 -1.48 0.80
CA GLY A 100 5.53 -0.14 0.46
C GLY A 100 4.65 0.48 1.54
N GLY A 101 3.73 -0.30 2.10
CA GLY A 101 2.85 0.11 3.18
C GLY A 101 3.59 0.51 4.45
N SER A 102 4.78 -0.05 4.69
CA SER A 102 5.61 0.33 5.85
C SER A 102 6.03 1.79 5.82
N ILE A 103 6.34 2.33 4.64
CA ILE A 103 6.73 3.74 4.47
C ILE A 103 5.56 4.67 4.79
N PHE A 104 4.36 4.35 4.31
CA PHE A 104 3.13 5.08 4.64
C PHE A 104 2.79 4.99 6.13
N THR A 105 2.96 3.82 6.74
CA THR A 105 2.71 3.63 8.18
C THR A 105 3.71 4.44 9.02
N VAL A 106 5.01 4.37 8.70
CA VAL A 106 6.05 5.15 9.39
C VAL A 106 5.79 6.66 9.24
N PHE A 107 5.46 7.12 8.03
CA PHE A 107 5.13 8.52 7.80
C PHE A 107 3.92 8.96 8.63
N TYR A 108 2.84 8.16 8.65
CA TYR A 108 1.66 8.48 9.43
C TYR A 108 1.94 8.53 10.93
N LEU A 109 2.65 7.55 11.48
CA LEU A 109 3.02 7.52 12.90
C LEU A 109 3.92 8.70 13.28
N TRP A 110 4.80 9.13 12.39
CA TRP A 110 5.70 10.26 12.62
C TRP A 110 4.98 11.61 12.50
N ARG A 111 4.29 11.85 11.37
CA ARG A 111 3.76 13.17 11.04
C ARG A 111 2.33 13.39 11.52
N ARG A 112 1.59 12.30 11.77
CA ARG A 112 0.18 12.36 12.19
C ARG A 112 -0.70 13.12 11.20
N ASP A 113 -0.32 13.13 9.92
CA ASP A 113 -1.04 13.80 8.84
C ASP A 113 -1.64 12.76 7.90
N LEU A 114 -2.92 12.44 8.15
CA LEU A 114 -3.66 11.46 7.36
C LEU A 114 -3.91 11.94 5.93
N LEU A 115 -4.19 13.23 5.74
CA LEU A 115 -4.54 13.77 4.43
C LEU A 115 -3.31 13.75 3.51
N ALA A 116 -2.15 14.15 4.00
CA ALA A 116 -0.91 14.03 3.24
C ALA A 116 -0.61 12.56 2.88
N ASN A 117 -0.90 11.61 3.79
CA ASN A 117 -0.74 10.19 3.52
C ASN A 117 -1.68 9.71 2.41
N MET A 118 -2.97 10.06 2.48
CA MET A 118 -3.97 9.76 1.46
C MET A 118 -3.57 10.29 0.09
N MET A 119 -3.19 11.57 0.00
CA MET A 119 -2.82 12.20 -1.27
C MET A 119 -1.60 11.52 -1.88
N ALA A 120 -0.59 11.19 -1.07
CA ALA A 120 0.60 10.50 -1.56
C ALA A 120 0.32 9.05 -1.96
N HIS A 121 -0.48 8.31 -1.20
CA HIS A 121 -0.84 6.94 -1.54
C HIS A 121 -1.69 6.92 -2.82
N ALA A 122 -2.72 7.76 -2.91
CA ALA A 122 -3.53 7.92 -4.11
C ALA A 122 -2.69 8.26 -5.34
N ALA A 123 -1.71 9.17 -5.23
CA ALA A 123 -0.82 9.51 -6.32
C ALA A 123 0.06 8.34 -6.76
N VAL A 124 0.71 7.64 -5.81
CA VAL A 124 1.53 6.46 -6.10
C VAL A 124 0.70 5.37 -6.77
N ALA A 125 -0.44 5.03 -6.19
CA ALA A 125 -1.33 3.98 -6.69
C ALA A 125 -1.82 4.31 -8.10
N SER A 126 -2.24 5.55 -8.35
CA SER A 126 -2.66 6.00 -9.68
C SER A 126 -1.55 5.90 -10.71
N ILE A 127 -0.33 6.35 -10.37
CA ILE A 127 0.81 6.29 -11.30
C ILE A 127 1.18 4.84 -11.62
N GLN A 128 1.22 3.96 -10.62
CA GLN A 128 1.52 2.54 -10.82
C GLN A 128 0.45 1.85 -11.67
N LEU A 129 -0.83 2.05 -11.38
CA LEU A 129 -1.94 1.49 -12.16
C LEU A 129 -2.02 2.04 -13.59
N LEU A 130 -1.58 3.27 -13.83
CA LEU A 130 -1.52 3.81 -15.19
C LEU A 130 -0.32 3.31 -15.99
N SER A 131 0.69 2.73 -15.33
CA SER A 131 1.94 2.25 -15.93
C SER A 131 1.90 0.78 -16.36
N ILE A 132 0.85 0.04 -16.00
CA ILE A 132 0.61 -1.33 -16.48
C ILE A 132 -0.07 -1.36 -17.84
#